data_AF-A0A1C6Z6F1-F1
#
_entry.id   AF-A0A1C6Z6F1-F1
#
_cell.length_a   1.000
_cell.length_b   1.000
_cell.length_c   1.000
_cell.angle_alpha   90.00
_cell.angle_beta   90.00
_cell.angle_gamma   90.00
#
_symmetry.space_group_name_H-M   'P 1'
#
loop_
_entity.id
_entity.type
_entity.pdbx_description
1 polymer ?
#
loop_
_entity_poly.entity_id
_entity_poly.type
_entity_poly.pdbx_seq_one_letter_code
_entity_poly.pdbx_strand_id
1 'polypeptide(L)'
;MLSSVLYLSVKKVNINKNNFDNVLSEFSPSINLSVENTLSGDGSEENIRLSFSGMKDFEPEQVARQIPQLKAMLAMRNLLRDLKANLLDNQAFRKELEKILLDPTLSAELRSELSALAPKEA
;
A
#
# COMPACT_ATOMS: atom_id res chain seq x y z
N MET A 1 5.87 8.21 -54.00
CA MET A 1 6.47 7.18 -53.12
C MET A 1 5.66 7.18 -51.84
N LEU A 2 4.67 6.29 -51.80
CA LEU A 2 3.54 6.33 -50.87
C LEU A 2 3.97 6.08 -49.44
N SER A 3 3.35 6.87 -48.57
CA SER A 3 3.37 6.85 -47.12
C SER A 3 3.14 5.45 -46.56
N SER A 4 4.22 4.73 -46.22
CA SER A 4 4.15 3.58 -45.30
C SER A 4 4.25 4.11 -43.88
N VAL A 5 3.18 4.77 -43.44
CA VAL A 5 2.88 4.87 -42.02
C VAL A 5 2.68 3.43 -41.55
N LEU A 6 3.62 2.99 -40.73
CA LEU A 6 3.57 1.76 -39.95
C LEU A 6 2.18 1.64 -39.32
N TYR A 7 1.33 0.79 -39.90
CA TYR A 7 0.05 0.44 -39.31
C TYR A 7 0.37 -0.21 -37.97
N LEU A 8 0.22 0.52 -36.86
CA LEU A 8 -0.01 -0.10 -35.57
C LEU A 8 -1.28 -0.94 -35.74
N SER A 9 -1.11 -2.23 -35.96
CA SER A 9 -2.22 -3.18 -36.03
C SER A 9 -2.79 -3.33 -34.63
N VAL A 10 -3.71 -2.44 -34.27
CA VAL A 10 -4.52 -2.55 -33.05
C VAL A 10 -5.33 -3.83 -33.19
N LYS A 11 -4.86 -4.90 -32.53
CA LYS A 11 -5.57 -6.17 -32.49
C LYS A 11 -6.81 -6.03 -31.63
N LYS A 12 -7.96 -6.45 -32.17
CA LYS A 12 -9.19 -6.56 -31.39
C LYS A 12 -9.04 -7.75 -30.45
N VAL A 13 -9.25 -7.51 -29.16
CA VAL A 13 -9.28 -8.54 -28.12
C VAL A 13 -10.73 -8.71 -27.66
N ASN A 14 -11.20 -9.96 -27.60
CA ASN A 14 -12.52 -10.27 -27.05
C ASN A 14 -12.44 -10.29 -25.52
N ILE A 15 -13.33 -9.55 -24.86
CA ILE A 15 -13.37 -9.42 -23.40
C ILE A 15 -14.73 -9.92 -22.90
N ASN A 16 -14.70 -10.75 -21.87
CA ASN A 16 -15.86 -11.26 -21.15
C ASN A 16 -15.53 -11.44 -19.66
N LYS A 17 -16.53 -11.83 -18.86
CA LYS A 17 -16.41 -11.99 -17.41
C LYS A 17 -15.36 -13.01 -16.93
N ASN A 18 -14.93 -13.93 -17.80
CA ASN A 18 -13.98 -14.98 -17.46
C ASN A 18 -12.54 -14.65 -17.84
N ASN A 19 -12.30 -13.65 -18.72
CA ASN A 19 -10.96 -13.33 -19.22
C ASN A 19 -10.53 -11.87 -18.98
N PHE A 20 -11.35 -11.06 -18.31
CA PHE A 20 -11.07 -9.64 -18.12
C PHE A 20 -9.72 -9.39 -17.44
N ASP A 21 -9.46 -10.03 -16.30
CA ASP A 21 -8.20 -9.84 -15.56
C ASP A 21 -6.99 -10.35 -16.37
N ASN A 22 -7.14 -11.43 -17.13
CA ASN A 22 -6.06 -11.92 -18.01
C ASN A 22 -5.70 -10.88 -19.08
N VAL A 23 -6.72 -10.34 -19.76
CA VAL A 23 -6.52 -9.31 -20.79
C VAL A 23 -5.93 -8.03 -20.19
N LEU A 24 -6.39 -7.63 -19.00
CA LEU A 24 -5.88 -6.45 -18.30
C LEU A 24 -4.41 -6.63 -17.90
N SER A 25 -4.05 -7.79 -17.35
CA SER A 25 -2.68 -8.15 -17.00
C SER A 25 -1.76 -8.15 -18.22
N GLU A 26 -2.20 -8.74 -19.34
CA GLU A 26 -1.44 -8.71 -20.61
C GLU A 26 -1.19 -7.29 -21.12
N PHE A 27 -2.15 -6.39 -20.94
CA PHE A 27 -2.01 -4.99 -21.32
C PHE A 27 -1.10 -4.21 -20.35
N SER A 28 -0.98 -4.66 -19.09
CA SER A 28 -0.13 -4.06 -18.06
C SER A 28 -0.24 -2.53 -17.98
N PRO A 29 -1.45 -1.96 -17.87
CA PRO A 29 -1.60 -0.52 -17.76
C PRO A 29 -0.85 -0.01 -16.53
N SER A 30 -0.15 1.11 -16.73
CA SER A 30 0.58 1.79 -15.68
C SER A 30 0.36 3.29 -15.78
N ILE A 31 0.45 3.95 -14.63
CA ILE A 31 0.30 5.40 -14.52
C ILE A 31 1.50 5.92 -13.73
N ASN A 32 2.05 7.04 -14.18
CA ASN A 32 3.07 7.79 -13.48
C ASN A 32 2.58 9.22 -13.34
N LEU A 33 2.35 9.68 -12.10
CA LEU A 33 1.74 10.96 -11.83
C LEU A 33 2.35 11.60 -10.58
N SER A 34 2.45 12.92 -10.60
CA SER A 34 2.81 13.74 -9.43
C SER A 34 1.53 14.13 -8.71
N VAL A 35 1.46 13.86 -7.40
CA VAL A 35 0.32 14.19 -6.53
C VAL A 35 0.79 14.93 -5.31
N GLU A 36 -0.08 15.78 -4.75
CA GLU A 36 0.17 16.41 -3.47
C GLU A 36 0.42 15.37 -2.36
N ASN A 37 1.52 15.55 -1.63
CA ASN A 37 1.84 14.79 -0.44
C ASN A 37 1.10 15.38 0.77
N THR A 38 -0.08 14.82 1.02
CA THR A 38 -0.91 15.21 2.16
C THR A 38 -0.44 14.66 3.51
N LEU A 39 0.59 13.79 3.53
CA LEU A 39 1.16 13.26 4.77
C LEU A 39 2.08 14.27 5.46
N SER A 40 2.88 15.01 4.69
CA SER A 40 3.79 16.03 5.22
C SER A 40 3.09 17.37 5.47
N GLY A 41 2.03 17.68 4.72
CA GLY A 41 1.26 18.92 4.89
C GLY A 41 2.02 20.21 4.54
N ASP A 42 3.16 20.08 3.85
CA ASP A 42 4.07 21.17 3.46
C ASP A 42 3.85 21.65 2.02
N GLY A 43 2.85 21.08 1.33
CA GLY A 43 2.58 21.35 -0.09
C GLY A 43 3.57 20.68 -1.04
N SER A 44 4.41 19.76 -0.55
CA SER A 44 5.26 18.93 -1.41
C SER A 44 4.42 18.03 -2.32
N GLU A 45 4.98 17.65 -3.45
CA GLU A 45 4.41 16.63 -4.33
C GLU A 45 5.24 15.35 -4.27
N GLU A 46 4.57 14.22 -4.45
CA GLU A 46 5.14 12.91 -4.56
C GLU A 46 4.83 12.30 -5.93
N ASN A 47 5.87 11.81 -6.61
CA ASN A 47 5.68 11.07 -7.86
C ASN A 47 5.37 9.60 -7.57
N ILE A 48 4.14 9.19 -7.85
CA ILE A 48 3.71 7.80 -7.68
C ILE A 48 3.70 7.06 -9.02
N ARG A 49 4.06 5.78 -8.96
CA ARG A 49 3.94 4.86 -10.08
C ARG A 49 3.02 3.72 -9.69
N LEU A 50 1.96 3.55 -10.46
CA LEU A 50 0.96 2.50 -10.25
C LEU A 50 0.96 1.56 -11.46
N SER A 51 0.77 0.27 -11.20
CA SER A 51 0.58 -0.77 -12.19
C SER A 51 -0.67 -1.56 -11.85
N PHE A 52 -1.45 -1.94 -12.87
CA PHE A 52 -2.68 -2.69 -12.68
C PHE A 52 -2.63 -3.97 -13.50
N SER A 53 -2.93 -5.09 -12.85
CA SER A 53 -2.96 -6.43 -13.42
C SER A 53 -4.35 -7.06 -13.37
N GLY A 54 -5.23 -6.57 -12.49
CA GLY A 54 -6.61 -7.02 -12.37
C GLY A 54 -7.53 -5.92 -11.84
N MET A 55 -8.85 -6.13 -11.89
CA MET A 55 -9.81 -5.11 -11.43
C MET A 55 -9.64 -4.72 -9.96
N LYS A 56 -9.17 -5.65 -9.12
CA LYS A 56 -8.91 -5.38 -7.69
C LYS A 56 -7.81 -4.34 -7.49
N ASP A 57 -6.88 -4.18 -8.42
CA ASP A 57 -5.77 -3.24 -8.27
C ASP A 57 -6.22 -1.78 -8.28
N PHE A 58 -7.45 -1.51 -8.73
CA PHE A 58 -8.08 -0.19 -8.68
C PHE A 58 -8.73 0.12 -7.31
N GLU A 59 -8.82 -0.87 -6.41
CA GLU A 59 -9.33 -0.64 -5.07
C GLU A 59 -8.33 0.19 -4.25
N PRO A 60 -8.78 1.13 -3.39
CA PRO A 60 -7.88 2.01 -2.63
C PRO A 60 -6.83 1.26 -1.80
N GLU A 61 -7.18 0.10 -1.26
CA GLU A 61 -6.22 -0.71 -0.50
C GLU A 61 -5.09 -1.24 -1.39
N GLN A 62 -5.39 -1.68 -2.62
CA GLN A 62 -4.35 -2.16 -3.54
C GLN A 62 -3.49 -1.02 -4.06
N VAL A 63 -4.08 0.15 -4.33
CA VAL A 63 -3.33 1.36 -4.68
C VAL A 63 -2.37 1.74 -3.55
N ALA A 64 -2.85 1.79 -2.31
CA ALA A 64 -2.03 2.11 -1.14
C ALA A 64 -0.89 1.11 -0.93
N ARG A 65 -1.07 -0.18 -1.27
CA ARG A 65 0.00 -1.19 -1.19
C ARG A 65 1.14 -0.97 -2.19
N GLN A 66 0.91 -0.22 -3.27
CA GLN A 66 1.92 0.11 -4.27
C GLN A 66 2.76 1.34 -3.89
N ILE A 67 2.27 2.17 -2.97
CA ILE A 67 2.96 3.38 -2.50
C ILE A 67 3.72 3.03 -1.20
N PRO A 68 5.07 3.12 -1.16
CA PRO A 68 5.87 2.62 -0.04
C PRO A 68 5.44 3.15 1.34
N GLN A 69 5.14 4.44 1.45
CA GLN A 69 4.74 5.09 2.70
C GLN A 69 3.36 4.59 3.15
N LEU A 70 2.38 4.53 2.24
CA LEU A 70 1.05 4.04 2.56
C LEU A 70 1.07 2.54 2.89
N LYS A 71 1.92 1.76 2.25
CA LYS A 71 2.13 0.34 2.57
C LYS A 71 2.65 0.16 4.00
N ALA A 72 3.59 0.98 4.45
CA ALA A 72 4.07 0.98 5.83
C ALA A 72 2.94 1.34 6.82
N MET A 73 2.13 2.36 6.50
CA MET A 73 0.96 2.72 7.31
C MET A 73 -0.08 1.59 7.40
N LEU A 74 -0.34 0.88 6.31
CA LEU A 74 -1.22 -0.28 6.29
C LEU A 74 -0.69 -1.42 7.17
N ALA A 75 0.62 -1.69 7.11
CA ALA A 75 1.25 -2.69 7.98
C ALA A 75 1.11 -2.31 9.46
N MET A 76 1.38 -1.04 9.79
CA MET A 76 1.22 -0.52 11.15
C MET A 76 -0.24 -0.60 11.63
N ARG A 77 -1.21 -0.22 10.79
CA ARG A 77 -2.65 -0.38 11.10
C ARG A 77 -2.99 -1.85 11.40
N ASN A 78 -2.52 -2.79 10.59
CA ASN A 78 -2.79 -4.21 10.79
C ASN A 78 -2.15 -4.72 12.08
N LEU A 79 -0.90 -4.33 12.37
CA LEU A 79 -0.23 -4.64 13.63
C LEU A 79 -1.04 -4.13 14.84
N LEU A 80 -1.49 -2.87 14.82
CA LEU A 80 -2.30 -2.30 15.90
C LEU A 80 -3.65 -2.99 16.05
N ARG A 81 -4.28 -3.39 14.94
CA ARG A 81 -5.55 -4.15 14.96
C ARG A 81 -5.35 -5.52 15.59
N ASP A 82 -4.29 -6.22 15.20
CA ASP A 82 -3.99 -7.56 15.69
C ASP A 82 -3.54 -7.51 17.16
N LEU A 83 -2.79 -6.48 17.56
CA LEU A 83 -2.46 -6.17 18.96
C LEU A 83 -3.73 -5.99 19.79
N LYS A 84 -4.67 -5.18 19.32
CA LYS A 84 -5.96 -4.95 20.00
C LYS A 84 -6.76 -6.24 20.16
N ALA A 85 -6.82 -7.09 19.12
CA ALA A 85 -7.54 -8.36 19.19
C ALA A 85 -6.92 -9.29 20.25
N ASN A 86 -5.60 -9.47 20.22
CA ASN A 86 -4.88 -10.29 21.21
C ASN A 86 -5.03 -9.76 22.63
N LEU A 87 -5.08 -8.44 22.81
CA LEU A 87 -5.29 -7.82 24.12
C LEU A 87 -6.67 -8.17 24.72
N LEU A 88 -7.70 -8.37 23.89
CA LEU A 88 -9.04 -8.70 24.39
C LEU A 88 -9.16 -10.18 24.78
N ASP A 89 -8.48 -11.06 24.04
CA ASP A 89 -8.68 -12.50 24.16
C ASP A 89 -7.61 -13.21 25.01
N ASN A 90 -6.42 -12.62 25.20
CA ASN A 90 -5.30 -13.26 25.88
C ASN A 90 -4.88 -12.53 27.18
N GLN A 91 -5.20 -13.14 28.33
CA GLN A 91 -4.87 -12.58 29.64
C GLN A 91 -3.36 -12.56 29.95
N ALA A 92 -2.60 -13.57 29.50
CA ALA A 92 -1.16 -13.61 29.70
C ALA A 92 -0.47 -12.50 28.91
N PHE A 93 -0.89 -12.30 27.67
CA PHE A 93 -0.44 -11.21 26.82
C PHE A 93 -0.72 -9.83 27.43
N ARG A 94 -1.95 -9.61 27.94
CA ARG A 94 -2.31 -8.38 28.66
C ARG A 94 -1.35 -8.06 29.80
N LYS A 95 -1.08 -9.03 30.66
CA LYS A 95 -0.18 -8.85 31.81
C LYS A 95 1.25 -8.52 31.38
N GLU A 96 1.74 -9.15 30.32
CA GLU A 96 3.10 -8.88 29.84
C GLU A 96 3.20 -7.50 29.18
N LEU A 97 2.19 -7.11 28.40
CA LEU A 97 2.13 -5.76 27.84
C LEU A 97 2.04 -4.71 28.94
N GLU A 98 1.24 -4.92 30.00
CA GLU A 98 1.19 -4.03 31.16
C GLU A 98 2.56 -3.85 31.82
N LYS A 99 3.34 -4.93 31.99
CA LYS A 99 4.71 -4.83 32.53
C LYS A 99 5.61 -3.97 31.64
N ILE A 100 5.57 -4.20 30.32
CA ILE A 100 6.35 -3.43 29.34
C ILE A 100 5.96 -1.95 29.40
N LEU A 101 4.68 -1.64 29.55
CA LEU A 101 4.19 -0.25 29.64
C LEU A 101 4.55 0.45 30.95
N LEU A 102 4.66 -0.29 32.06
CA LEU A 102 5.03 0.24 33.38
C LEU A 102 6.54 0.43 33.54
N ASP A 103 7.37 -0.31 32.79
CA ASP A 103 8.82 -0.10 32.75
C ASP A 103 9.17 0.99 31.72
N PRO A 104 9.74 2.15 32.15
CA PRO A 104 10.05 3.25 31.24
C PRO A 104 11.03 2.87 30.11
N THR A 105 11.94 1.94 30.39
CA THR A 105 12.98 1.47 29.45
C THR A 105 12.35 0.60 28.37
N LEU A 106 11.57 -0.41 28.77
CA LEU A 106 10.88 -1.30 27.84
C LEU A 106 9.81 -0.56 27.04
N SER A 107 9.11 0.40 27.67
CA SER A 107 8.14 1.26 26.99
C SER A 107 8.80 2.15 25.94
N ALA A 108 9.98 2.71 26.22
CA ALA A 108 10.75 3.49 25.26
C ALA A 108 11.23 2.62 24.08
N GLU A 109 11.71 1.42 24.35
CA GLU A 109 12.14 0.46 23.33
C GLU A 109 10.97 0.07 22.40
N LEU A 110 9.82 -0.33 22.97
CA LEU A 110 8.62 -0.64 22.20
C LEU A 110 8.17 0.54 21.33
N ARG A 111 8.18 1.77 21.87
CA ARG A 111 7.83 2.98 21.09
C ARG A 111 8.81 3.22 19.96
N SER A 112 10.10 2.96 20.18
CA SER A 112 11.14 3.10 19.15
C SER A 112 10.91 2.11 18.01
N GLU A 113 10.65 0.83 18.33
CA GLU A 113 10.34 -0.19 17.32
C GLU A 113 9.08 0.16 16.51
N LEU A 114 8.01 0.59 17.19
CA LEU A 114 6.77 1.01 16.52
C LEU A 114 6.98 2.25 15.63
N SER A 115 7.82 3.19 16.06
CA SER A 115 8.15 4.39 15.26
C SER A 115 9.03 4.05 14.05
N ALA A 116 9.90 3.05 14.16
CA ALA A 116 10.69 2.56 13.03
C ALA A 116 9.84 1.88 11.94
N LEU A 117 8.65 1.38 12.30
CA LEU A 117 7.66 0.82 11.38
C LEU A 117 6.75 1.88 10.76
N ALA A 118 6.60 3.03 11.40
CA ALA A 118 5.90 4.17 10.81
C ALA A 118 6.71 4.74 9.64
N PRO A 119 6.06 5.30 8.61
CA PRO A 119 6.77 6.07 7.59
C PRO A 119 7.57 7.16 8.30
N LYS A 120 8.85 7.30 7.96
CA LYS A 120 9.60 8.49 8.36
C LYS A 120 8.88 9.71 7.78
N GLU A 121 8.68 10.73 8.60
CA GLU A 121 8.30 12.06 8.11
C GLU A 121 9.24 12.39 6.95
N ALA A 122 8.65 12.72 5.79
CA ALA A 122 9.41 13.04 4.59
C ALA A 122 10.11 14.40 4.74
#